data_AF-A0A3P3WH27-F1
#
_entry.id   AF-A0A3P3WH27-F1
#
_cell.length_a   1.000
_cell.length_b   1.000
_cell.length_c   1.000
_cell.angle_alpha   90.00
_cell.angle_beta   90.00
_cell.angle_gamma   90.00
#
_symmetry.space_group_name_H-M   'P 1'
#
loop_
_entity.id
_entity.type
_entity.pdbx_description
1 polymer ?
#
loop_
_entity_poly.entity_id
_entity_poly.type
_entity_poly.pdbx_seq_one_letter_code
_entity_poly.pdbx_strand_id
1 'polypeptide(L)'
;MSNKESHTSKNEFLFERANYKFLLIGIAVIALGFILMSGGGSDDPAVFSDKIFDFRRIRLAPTTVLIGFGITIFAILKKPKKN
;
A
#
# COMPACT_ATOMS: atom_id res chain seq x y z
N MET A 1 -42.28 -27.19 8.94
CA MET A 1 -40.91 -27.50 8.48
C MET A 1 -40.34 -26.22 7.87
N SER A 2 -39.54 -25.45 8.61
CA SER A 2 -38.98 -24.18 8.12
C SER A 2 -37.75 -24.46 7.28
N ASN A 3 -37.81 -24.15 5.98
CA ASN A 3 -36.72 -24.35 5.03
C ASN A 3 -35.63 -23.33 5.36
N LYS A 4 -34.52 -23.81 5.93
CA LYS A 4 -33.37 -22.99 6.27
C LYS A 4 -32.60 -22.75 4.97
N GLU A 5 -32.89 -21.65 4.30
CA GLU A 5 -32.08 -21.20 3.15
C GLU A 5 -30.66 -20.95 3.65
N SER A 6 -29.78 -21.90 3.36
CA SER A 6 -28.36 -21.74 3.51
C SER A 6 -27.90 -20.73 2.46
N HIS A 7 -27.90 -19.45 2.86
CA HIS A 7 -27.08 -18.44 2.21
C HIS A 7 -25.62 -18.87 2.38
N THR A 8 -25.16 -19.77 1.51
CA THR A 8 -23.74 -19.94 1.24
C THR A 8 -23.30 -18.62 0.65
N SER A 9 -22.80 -17.74 1.52
CA SER A 9 -22.03 -16.57 1.15
C SER A 9 -20.92 -17.08 0.25
N LYS A 10 -21.15 -17.04 -1.06
CA LYS A 10 -20.11 -17.21 -2.05
C LYS A 10 -19.19 -16.05 -1.73
N ASN A 11 -18.10 -16.35 -1.02
CA ASN A 11 -16.97 -15.47 -0.92
C ASN A 11 -16.42 -15.38 -2.35
N GLU A 12 -17.12 -14.62 -3.19
CA GLU A 12 -16.62 -14.13 -4.46
C GLU A 12 -15.52 -13.18 -4.05
N PHE A 13 -14.33 -13.76 -3.84
CA PHE A 13 -13.12 -13.00 -3.67
C PHE A 13 -13.09 -12.01 -4.84
N LEU A 14 -13.16 -10.71 -4.52
CA LEU A 14 -13.15 -9.63 -5.50
C LEU A 14 -11.90 -9.69 -6.40
N PHE A 15 -10.88 -10.41 -5.95
CA PHE A 15 -9.59 -10.59 -6.62
C PHE A 15 -9.15 -12.05 -6.64
N GLU A 16 -8.37 -12.40 -7.66
CA GLU A 16 -7.68 -13.68 -7.73
C GLU A 16 -6.59 -13.77 -6.64
N ARG A 17 -6.27 -14.96 -6.14
CA ARG A 17 -5.25 -15.14 -5.07
C ARG A 17 -3.90 -14.48 -5.39
N ALA A 18 -3.53 -14.45 -6.67
CA ALA A 18 -2.32 -13.79 -7.14
C ALA A 18 -2.38 -12.26 -6.95
N ASN A 19 -3.52 -11.65 -7.28
CA ASN A 19 -3.73 -10.20 -7.14
C ASN A 19 -3.71 -9.77 -5.67
N TYR A 20 -4.19 -10.61 -4.77
CA TYR A 20 -4.12 -10.36 -3.33
C TYR A 20 -2.68 -10.24 -2.81
N LYS A 21 -1.73 -11.02 -3.38
CA LYS A 21 -0.31 -10.89 -3.05
C LYS A 21 0.25 -9.54 -3.51
N PHE A 22 -0.06 -9.12 -4.73
CA PHE A 22 0.36 -7.81 -5.25
C PHE A 22 -0.24 -6.65 -4.45
N LEU A 23 -1.49 -6.77 -4.01
CA LEU A 23 -2.15 -5.80 -3.13
C LEU A 23 -1.39 -5.65 -1.80
N LEU A 24 -1.07 -6.76 -1.14
CA LEU A 24 -0.29 -6.75 0.11
C LEU A 24 1.10 -6.12 -0.07
N ILE A 25 1.77 -6.43 -1.18
CA ILE A 25 3.07 -5.82 -1.52
C ILE A 25 2.90 -4.31 -1.70
N GLY A 26 1.88 -3.85 -2.44
CA GLY A 26 1.59 -2.43 -2.63
C GLY A 26 1.38 -1.69 -1.32
N ILE A 27 0.58 -2.28 -0.41
CA ILE A 27 0.34 -1.73 0.94
C ILE A 27 1.64 -1.65 1.74
N ALA A 28 2.49 -2.68 1.70
CA ALA A 28 3.78 -2.67 2.39
C ALA A 28 4.72 -1.56 1.86
N VAL A 29 4.75 -1.34 0.53
CA VAL A 29 5.54 -0.26 -0.08
C VAL A 29 5.01 1.11 0.33
N ILE A 30 3.68 1.30 0.36
CA ILE A 30 3.07 2.56 0.85
C ILE A 30 3.46 2.81 2.31
N ALA A 31 3.34 1.79 3.17
CA ALA A 31 3.71 1.89 4.58
C ALA A 31 5.20 2.26 4.74
N LEU A 32 6.09 1.62 3.98
CA LEU A 32 7.51 1.97 3.96
C LEU A 32 7.74 3.42 3.52
N GLY A 33 7.04 3.89 2.48
CA GLY A 33 7.12 5.28 2.03
C GLY A 33 6.72 6.29 3.12
N PHE A 34 5.67 5.99 3.88
CA PHE A 34 5.27 6.81 5.03
C PHE A 34 6.27 6.74 6.19
N ILE A 35 6.87 5.58 6.46
CA ILE A 35 7.95 5.43 7.46
C ILE A 35 9.19 6.25 7.06
N LEU A 36 9.54 6.25 5.77
CA LEU A 36 10.61 7.10 5.22
C LEU A 36 10.28 8.60 5.36
N MET A 37 9.00 8.99 5.21
CA MET A 37 8.56 10.36 5.50
C MET A 37 8.66 10.71 7.00
N SER A 38 8.38 9.77 7.91
CA SER A 38 8.41 10.04 9.35
C SER A 38 9.82 10.14 9.96
N GLY A 39 10.84 9.51 9.35
CA GLY A 39 12.20 9.44 9.91
C GLY A 39 13.14 10.59 9.53
N GLY A 40 13.43 11.51 10.46
CA GLY A 40 14.41 12.61 10.29
C GLY A 40 13.97 13.97 10.85
N GLY A 41 13.16 13.99 11.91
CA GLY A 41 13.05 15.18 12.75
C GLY A 41 14.38 15.41 13.49
N SER A 42 14.80 16.66 13.62
CA SER A 42 15.95 17.03 14.46
C SER A 42 15.54 16.87 15.93
N ASP A 43 16.40 16.27 16.76
CA ASP A 43 16.19 16.23 18.22
C ASP A 43 16.24 17.64 18.84
N ASP A 44 16.82 18.61 18.12
CA ASP A 44 16.91 20.00 18.53
C ASP A 44 16.31 20.92 17.46
N PRO A 45 15.11 21.52 17.68
CA PRO A 45 14.43 22.38 16.71
C PRO A 45 15.12 23.74 16.50
N ALA A 46 16.13 24.08 17.31
CA ALA A 46 16.90 25.33 17.21
C ALA A 46 18.12 25.23 16.27
N VAL A 47 18.50 24.02 15.83
CA VAL A 47 19.62 23.80 14.91
C VAL A 47 19.08 23.38 13.54
N PHE A 48 19.21 24.25 12.54
CA PHE A 48 18.93 23.89 11.14
C PHE A 48 19.87 22.77 10.72
N SER A 49 19.34 21.56 10.62
CA SER A 49 20.05 20.38 10.13
C SER A 49 19.83 20.26 8.62
N ASP A 50 20.89 20.42 7.81
CA ASP A 50 20.86 20.23 6.35
C ASP A 50 20.35 18.83 5.93
N LYS A 51 20.29 17.87 6.86
CA LYS A 51 19.71 16.53 6.66
C LYS A 51 18.19 16.54 6.46
N ILE A 52 17.50 17.62 6.81
CA ILE A 52 16.07 17.80 6.48
C ILE A 52 15.89 18.05 4.98
N PHE A 53 16.90 18.63 4.31
CA PHE A 53 16.96 18.82 2.85
C PHE A 53 17.66 17.68 2.12
N ASP A 54 17.86 16.53 2.77
CA ASP A 54 18.29 15.33 2.05
C ASP A 54 17.22 15.01 1.00
N PHE A 55 17.62 15.06 -0.28
CA PHE A 55 16.82 14.69 -1.45
C PHE A 55 16.03 13.38 -1.28
N ARG A 56 16.49 12.52 -0.36
CA ARG A 56 15.84 11.27 0.05
C ARG A 56 14.42 11.50 0.60
N ARG A 57 14.13 12.54 1.37
CA ARG A 57 12.80 12.68 2.00
C ARG A 57 11.83 13.51 1.16
N ILE A 58 12.33 14.52 0.45
CA ILE A 58 11.50 15.39 -0.40
C ILE A 58 11.14 14.70 -1.72
N ARG A 59 12.00 13.82 -2.25
CA ARG A 59 11.79 13.18 -3.56
C ARG A 59 11.66 11.67 -3.49
N LEU A 60 12.53 10.96 -2.76
CA LEU A 60 12.45 9.49 -2.72
C LEU A 60 11.16 9.02 -2.03
N ALA A 61 10.84 9.57 -0.86
CA ALA A 61 9.70 9.10 -0.07
C ALA A 61 8.33 9.30 -0.77
N PRO A 62 8.00 10.47 -1.36
CA PRO A 62 6.77 10.62 -2.13
C PRO A 62 6.72 9.71 -3.36
N THR A 63 7.87 9.52 -4.03
CA THR A 63 7.94 8.63 -5.20
C THR A 63 7.70 7.17 -4.80
N THR A 64 8.24 6.73 -3.65
CA THR A 64 7.98 5.39 -3.10
C THR A 64 6.49 5.19 -2.79
N VAL A 65 5.83 6.18 -2.18
CA VAL A 65 4.37 6.13 -1.92
C VAL A 65 3.59 6.05 -3.24
N LEU A 66 3.95 6.84 -4.24
CA LEU A 66 3.31 6.82 -5.57
C LEU A 66 3.49 5.47 -6.28
N ILE A 67 4.69 4.88 -6.23
CA ILE A 67 4.95 3.53 -6.75
C ILE A 67 4.08 2.51 -6.03
N GLY A 68 3.99 2.62 -4.69
CA GLY A 68 3.12 1.78 -3.87
C GLY A 68 1.66 1.86 -4.36
N PHE A 69 1.13 3.08 -4.54
CA PHE A 69 -0.21 3.28 -5.09
C PHE A 69 -0.37 2.68 -6.49
N GLY A 70 0.63 2.84 -7.38
CA GLY A 70 0.61 2.25 -8.72
C GLY A 70 0.50 0.72 -8.70
N ILE A 71 1.24 0.06 -7.80
CA ILE A 71 1.18 -1.40 -7.61
C ILE A 71 -0.21 -1.81 -7.11
N THR A 72 -0.77 -1.09 -6.14
CA THR A 72 -2.09 -1.38 -5.58
C THR A 72 -3.20 -1.19 -6.63
N ILE A 73 -3.15 -0.11 -7.41
CA ILE A 73 -4.07 0.14 -8.52
C ILE A 73 -3.96 -0.96 -9.57
N PHE A 74 -2.74 -1.35 -9.96
CA PHE A 74 -2.53 -2.46 -10.88
C PHE A 74 -3.09 -3.77 -10.35
N ALA A 75 -2.89 -4.08 -9.07
CA ALA A 75 -3.42 -5.30 -8.44
C ALA A 75 -4.96 -5.34 -8.45
N ILE A 76 -5.61 -4.19 -8.27
CA ILE A 76 -7.07 -4.05 -8.29
C ILE A 76 -7.62 -4.13 -9.72
N LEU A 77 -7.00 -3.40 -10.66
CA LEU A 77 -7.45 -3.33 -12.06
C LEU A 77 -7.14 -4.61 -12.86
N LYS A 78 -6.16 -5.39 -12.41
CA LYS A 78 -5.81 -6.67 -13.03
C LYS A 78 -7.01 -7.59 -12.95
N LYS A 79 -7.70 -7.75 -14.08
CA LYS A 79 -8.88 -8.62 -14.19
C LYS A 79 -8.50 -10.03 -13.72
N PRO A 80 -9.31 -10.66 -12.86
CA PRO A 80 -9.08 -12.05 -12.49
C PRO A 80 -9.09 -12.89 -13.77
N LYS A 81 -8.04 -13.71 -13.97
CA LYS A 81 -8.02 -14.63 -15.10
C LYS A 81 -9.09 -15.68 -14.80
N LYS A 82 -10.22 -15.58 -15.50
CA LYS A 82 -11.27 -16.59 -15.47
C LYS A 82 -10.70 -17.83 -16.16
N ASN A 83 -10.17 -18.77 -15.38
CA ASN A 83 -9.95 -20.14 -15.82
C ASN A 83 -11.22 -20.94 -15.51
#